data_AF-A0A179T8G7-F1
#
_entry.id   AF-A0A179T8G7-F1
#
_cell.length_a   1.000
_cell.length_b   1.000
_cell.length_c   1.000
_cell.angle_alpha   90.00
_cell.angle_beta   90.00
_cell.angle_gamma   90.00
#
_symmetry.space_group_name_H-M   'P 1'
#
loop_
_entity.id
_entity.type
_entity.pdbx_description
1 polymer ?
#
loop_
_entity_poly.entity_id
_entity_poly.type
_entity_poly.pdbx_seq_one_letter_code
_entity_poly.pdbx_strand_id
1 'polypeptide(L)'
;MADYKQYVFFDFEMLCSDSGMDFENMEAIRLGAVKYNLETGEITYFDRFIKPENQEPLTEFCKTLTGIEDCDLINASGFKVVFDAFLVWVGGVKKTRYFSWSPSDLSRLKIDATKHEIPQCTISKIEKRYIDFQMIFKQRVSKGNVSVADALALYGLQFIGEKHHPMYDAYNTLRIYLQFLNKPIQSDLIMLKQYLFEEEVPLDVKQINEKLNDRLKQDAMLVTEPLREVYRMRNVKKIKKPIRRIVEKYENVLLNRSGLFTEENVLIAGHLVSFYHDLLLTYEEHYCYSSKTIIFDEYMLQPLKQLAFK
;
A
#
# COMPACT_ATOMS: atom_id res chain seq x y z
N MET A 1 -20.41 -14.68 -5.12
CA MET A 1 -18.93 -14.59 -5.26
C MET A 1 -18.33 -15.56 -4.26
N ALA A 2 -17.27 -16.29 -4.57
CA ALA A 2 -16.72 -17.23 -3.59
C ALA A 2 -16.10 -16.45 -2.42
N ASP A 3 -16.62 -16.64 -1.21
CA ASP A 3 -16.02 -16.07 -0.01
C ASP A 3 -14.58 -16.58 0.15
N TYR A 4 -13.67 -15.65 0.42
CA TYR A 4 -12.29 -16.00 0.74
C TYR A 4 -12.29 -16.80 2.03
N LYS A 5 -11.46 -17.86 2.08
CA LYS A 5 -11.29 -18.70 3.28
C LYS A 5 -9.96 -18.45 3.97
N GLN A 6 -9.02 -17.84 3.27
CA GLN A 6 -7.65 -17.68 3.74
C GLN A 6 -6.96 -16.50 3.08
N TYR A 7 -5.97 -15.97 3.80
CA TYR A 7 -5.01 -14.99 3.31
C TYR A 7 -3.65 -15.67 3.20
N VAL A 8 -2.92 -15.38 2.11
CA VAL A 8 -1.55 -15.84 1.91
C VAL A 8 -0.67 -14.62 1.69
N PHE A 9 0.30 -14.43 2.57
CA PHE A 9 1.35 -13.44 2.43
C PHE A 9 2.58 -14.16 1.91
N PHE A 10 3.23 -13.64 0.88
CA PHE A 10 4.42 -14.26 0.30
C PHE A 10 5.46 -13.21 -0.03
N ASP A 11 6.70 -13.68 -0.09
CA ASP A 11 7.89 -12.87 -0.33
C ASP A 11 8.93 -13.75 -1.05
N PHE A 12 9.72 -13.14 -1.92
CA PHE A 12 10.81 -13.80 -2.62
C PHE A 12 12.14 -13.15 -2.30
N GLU A 13 13.13 -13.98 -1.98
CA GLU A 13 14.52 -13.58 -2.15
C GLU A 13 14.97 -13.90 -3.57
N MET A 14 15.78 -13.01 -4.13
CA MET A 14 16.16 -13.01 -5.54
C MET A 14 17.68 -12.88 -5.68
N LEU A 15 18.21 -13.37 -6.80
CA LEU A 15 19.57 -13.03 -7.22
C LEU A 15 19.75 -11.50 -7.23
N CYS A 16 20.84 -11.03 -6.65
CA CYS A 16 21.13 -9.60 -6.59
C CYS A 16 22.63 -9.31 -6.58
N SER A 17 22.97 -8.05 -6.88
CA SER A 17 24.34 -7.53 -6.94
C SER A 17 24.36 -6.07 -6.47
N ASP A 18 25.43 -5.66 -5.81
CA ASP A 18 25.65 -4.27 -5.37
C ASP A 18 25.96 -3.32 -6.54
N SER A 19 26.50 -3.84 -7.64
CA SER A 19 26.72 -3.13 -8.91
C SER A 19 25.44 -2.90 -9.73
N GLY A 20 24.30 -3.39 -9.23
CA GLY A 20 23.01 -3.38 -9.93
C GLY A 20 22.79 -4.64 -10.78
N MET A 21 21.53 -5.04 -10.90
CA MET A 21 21.10 -6.18 -11.71
C MET A 21 19.76 -5.84 -12.35
N ASP A 22 19.62 -6.12 -13.64
CA ASP A 22 18.32 -5.98 -14.31
C ASP A 22 17.30 -6.90 -13.66
N PHE A 23 16.10 -6.38 -13.39
CA PHE A 23 15.07 -7.14 -12.66
C PHE A 23 14.73 -8.48 -13.33
N GLU A 24 14.80 -8.58 -14.66
CA GLU A 24 14.60 -9.83 -15.40
C GLU A 24 15.60 -10.93 -14.99
N ASN A 25 16.84 -10.56 -14.64
CA ASN A 25 17.92 -11.47 -14.24
C ASN A 25 17.92 -11.78 -12.74
N MET A 26 17.11 -11.08 -11.94
CA MET A 26 16.97 -11.31 -10.49
C MET A 26 16.07 -12.53 -10.23
N GLU A 27 16.50 -13.74 -10.63
CA GLU A 27 15.74 -14.98 -10.47
C GLU A 27 15.39 -15.24 -8.99
N ALA A 28 14.19 -15.76 -8.72
CA ALA A 28 13.83 -16.19 -7.37
C ALA A 28 14.72 -17.35 -6.89
N ILE A 29 15.31 -17.20 -5.71
CA ILE A 29 16.17 -18.21 -5.07
C ILE A 29 15.61 -18.75 -3.75
N ARG A 30 14.56 -18.12 -3.20
CA ARG A 30 13.80 -18.65 -2.06
C ARG A 30 12.39 -18.08 -2.06
N LEU A 31 11.40 -18.94 -1.82
CA LEU A 31 10.00 -18.54 -1.62
C LEU A 31 9.59 -18.80 -0.19
N GLY A 32 9.26 -17.72 0.52
CA GLY A 32 8.69 -17.77 1.85
C GLY A 32 7.25 -17.27 1.84
N ALA A 33 6.39 -17.91 2.63
CA ALA A 33 5.01 -17.48 2.76
C ALA A 33 4.38 -17.89 4.09
N VAL A 34 3.34 -17.16 4.48
CA VAL A 34 2.45 -17.52 5.59
C VAL A 34 1.00 -17.54 5.13
N LYS A 35 0.25 -18.53 5.60
CA LYS A 35 -1.17 -18.69 5.31
C LYS A 35 -1.96 -18.56 6.60
N TYR A 36 -2.92 -17.64 6.60
CA TYR A 36 -3.83 -17.36 7.71
C TYR A 36 -5.24 -17.84 7.34
N ASN A 37 -5.78 -18.77 8.13
CA ASN A 37 -7.15 -19.26 7.98
C ASN A 37 -8.14 -18.27 8.61
N LEU A 38 -9.15 -17.82 7.84
CA LEU A 38 -10.09 -16.80 8.30
C LEU A 38 -11.13 -17.31 9.30
N GLU A 39 -11.39 -18.62 9.30
CA GLU A 39 -12.36 -19.25 10.20
C GLU A 39 -11.71 -19.63 11.53
N THR A 40 -10.51 -20.24 11.49
CA THR A 40 -9.85 -20.77 12.69
C THR A 40 -8.79 -19.84 13.28
N GLY A 41 -8.30 -18.85 12.53
CA GLY A 41 -7.15 -18.04 12.91
C GLY A 41 -5.80 -18.78 12.85
N GLU A 42 -5.79 -20.02 12.36
CA GLU A 42 -4.59 -20.85 12.25
C GLU A 42 -3.58 -20.25 11.26
N ILE A 43 -2.30 -20.27 11.63
CA ILE A 43 -1.18 -19.84 10.80
C ILE A 43 -0.34 -21.06 10.42
N THR A 44 -0.10 -21.22 9.12
CA THR A 44 0.84 -22.21 8.59
C THR A 44 1.90 -21.51 7.75
N TYR A 45 3.04 -22.16 7.56
CA TYR A 45 4.24 -21.59 6.94
C TYR A 45 4.66 -22.40 5.71
N PHE A 46 5.24 -21.70 4.73
CA PHE A 46 5.91 -22.28 3.58
C PHE A 46 7.27 -21.61 3.44
N ASP A 47 8.31 -22.40 3.23
CA ASP A 47 9.67 -21.92 3.06
C ASP A 47 10.47 -22.93 2.26
N ARG A 48 10.93 -22.54 1.07
CA ARG A 48 11.69 -23.39 0.16
C ARG A 48 12.71 -22.58 -0.62
N PHE A 49 13.95 -23.04 -0.64
CA PHE A 49 14.94 -22.60 -1.62
C PHE A 49 14.52 -23.01 -3.03
N ILE A 50 14.91 -22.20 -4.01
CA ILE A 50 14.66 -22.39 -5.43
C ILE A 50 16.01 -22.41 -6.12
N LYS A 51 16.28 -23.45 -6.91
CA LYS A 51 17.49 -23.50 -7.73
C LYS A 51 17.32 -22.56 -8.94
N PRO A 52 18.12 -21.48 -9.06
CA PRO A 52 18.08 -20.60 -10.23
C PRO A 52 18.66 -21.31 -11.47
N GLU A 53 18.33 -20.82 -12.67
CA GLU A 53 18.97 -21.32 -13.89
C GLU A 53 20.39 -20.76 -14.06
N ASN A 54 20.63 -19.52 -13.65
CA ASN A 54 21.97 -18.99 -13.51
C ASN A 54 22.78 -19.84 -12.52
N GLN A 55 23.86 -20.46 -13.01
CA GLN A 55 24.75 -21.31 -12.21
C GLN A 55 26.01 -20.57 -11.72
N GLU A 56 26.11 -19.26 -11.96
CA GLU A 56 27.17 -18.46 -11.37
C GLU A 56 27.01 -18.41 -9.84
N PRO A 57 28.12 -18.37 -9.08
CA PRO A 57 28.07 -18.22 -7.63
C PRO A 57 27.30 -16.97 -7.21
N LEU A 58 26.59 -17.05 -6.08
CA LEU A 58 25.96 -15.88 -5.48
C LEU A 58 27.01 -14.81 -5.18
N THR A 59 26.66 -13.55 -5.44
CA THR A 59 27.51 -12.41 -5.05
C THR A 59 27.60 -12.34 -3.52
N GLU A 60 28.73 -11.85 -2.99
CA GLU A 60 28.89 -11.64 -1.54
C GLU A 60 27.82 -10.69 -0.98
N PHE A 61 27.35 -9.74 -1.78
CA PHE A 61 26.22 -8.88 -1.45
C PHE A 61 24.93 -9.69 -1.23
N CYS A 62 24.60 -10.58 -2.17
CA CYS A 62 23.40 -11.41 -2.09
C CYS A 62 23.44 -12.34 -0.86
N LYS A 63 24.59 -12.97 -0.60
CA LYS A 63 24.80 -13.81 0.59
C LYS A 63 24.64 -13.03 1.88
N THR A 64 25.28 -11.87 1.98
CA THR A 64 25.21 -11.01 3.18
C THR A 64 23.79 -10.48 3.41
N LEU A 65 23.09 -10.11 2.33
CA LEU A 65 21.74 -9.56 2.41
C LEU A 65 20.73 -10.62 2.87
N THR A 66 20.75 -11.80 2.25
CA THR A 66 19.69 -12.82 2.39
C THR A 66 20.05 -13.96 3.35
N GLY A 67 21.33 -14.10 3.70
CA GLY A 67 21.86 -15.23 4.45
C GLY A 67 21.89 -16.56 3.68
N ILE A 68 21.60 -16.55 2.36
CA ILE A 68 21.57 -17.73 1.52
C ILE A 68 22.98 -18.02 1.00
N GLU A 69 23.43 -19.27 1.13
CA GLU A 69 24.71 -19.73 0.61
C GLU A 69 24.53 -20.55 -0.67
N ASP A 70 25.59 -20.66 -1.48
CA ASP A 70 25.56 -21.46 -2.72
C ASP A 70 25.14 -22.92 -2.44
N CYS A 71 25.56 -23.47 -1.29
CA CYS A 71 25.24 -24.84 -0.90
C CYS A 71 23.75 -25.09 -0.62
N ASP A 72 23.00 -24.06 -0.22
CA ASP A 72 21.55 -24.12 -0.04
C ASP A 72 20.83 -24.33 -1.38
N LEU A 73 21.40 -23.80 -2.47
CA LEU A 73 20.81 -23.81 -3.81
C LEU A 73 21.19 -25.05 -4.63
N ILE A 74 22.31 -25.71 -4.33
CA ILE A 74 22.80 -26.89 -5.09
C ILE A 74 21.74 -28.00 -5.14
N ASN A 75 21.13 -28.30 -4.00
CA ASN A 75 20.14 -29.36 -3.83
C ASN A 75 18.69 -28.84 -3.84
N ALA A 76 18.50 -27.53 -4.06
CA ALA A 76 17.17 -26.95 -4.14
C ALA A 76 16.44 -27.47 -5.39
N SER A 77 15.11 -27.52 -5.29
CA SER A 77 14.27 -27.83 -6.44
C SER A 77 14.15 -26.60 -7.34
N GLY A 78 14.01 -26.81 -8.66
CA GLY A 78 13.75 -25.72 -9.59
C GLY A 78 12.40 -25.05 -9.34
N PHE A 79 12.24 -23.82 -9.84
CA PHE A 79 11.08 -22.97 -9.58
C PHE A 79 9.73 -23.68 -9.78
N LYS A 80 9.57 -24.41 -10.89
CA LYS A 80 8.31 -25.10 -11.20
C LYS A 80 7.89 -26.08 -10.10
N VAL A 81 8.84 -26.88 -9.59
CA VAL A 81 8.56 -27.88 -8.54
C VAL A 81 8.21 -27.19 -7.22
N VAL A 82 8.95 -26.13 -6.86
CA VAL A 82 8.67 -25.35 -5.65
C VAL A 82 7.31 -24.66 -5.76
N PHE A 83 6.98 -24.09 -6.91
CA PHE A 83 5.71 -23.41 -7.13
C PHE A 83 4.53 -24.38 -7.15
N ASP A 84 4.67 -25.57 -7.73
CA ASP A 84 3.66 -26.62 -7.66
C ASP A 84 3.41 -27.03 -6.19
N ALA A 85 4.47 -27.20 -5.39
CA ALA A 85 4.35 -27.46 -3.95
C ALA A 85 3.69 -26.29 -3.20
N PHE A 86 4.00 -25.05 -3.55
CA PHE A 86 3.36 -23.85 -3.00
C PHE A 86 1.86 -23.85 -3.30
N LEU A 87 1.44 -24.15 -4.52
CA LEU A 87 0.01 -24.20 -4.88
C LEU A 87 -0.74 -25.31 -4.15
N VAL A 88 -0.11 -26.48 -3.97
CA VAL A 88 -0.66 -27.57 -3.15
C VAL A 88 -0.82 -27.12 -1.70
N TRP A 89 0.21 -26.50 -1.12
CA TRP A 89 0.16 -25.97 0.23
C TRP A 89 -0.88 -24.86 0.41
N VAL A 90 -1.04 -23.97 -0.58
CA VAL A 90 -2.14 -22.99 -0.59
C VAL A 90 -3.47 -23.71 -0.51
N GLY A 91 -3.71 -24.77 -1.29
CA GLY A 91 -4.91 -25.59 -1.14
C GLY A 91 -6.22 -24.88 -1.55
N GLY A 92 -6.17 -24.04 -2.60
CA GLY A 92 -7.37 -23.41 -3.17
C GLY A 92 -7.17 -21.97 -3.63
N VAL A 93 -6.49 -21.77 -4.76
CA VAL A 93 -6.19 -20.43 -5.33
C VAL A 93 -7.43 -19.53 -5.44
N LYS A 94 -8.58 -20.08 -5.83
CA LYS A 94 -9.81 -19.28 -6.02
C LYS A 94 -10.41 -18.74 -4.71
N LYS A 95 -10.08 -19.35 -3.57
CA LYS A 95 -10.58 -19.03 -2.21
C LYS A 95 -9.55 -18.25 -1.38
N THR A 96 -8.48 -17.77 -2.01
CA THR A 96 -7.33 -17.15 -1.34
C THR A 96 -7.20 -15.69 -1.75
N ARG A 97 -6.98 -14.77 -0.79
CA ARG A 97 -6.37 -13.47 -1.11
C ARG A 97 -4.87 -13.55 -0.92
N TYR A 98 -4.14 -12.94 -1.84
CA TYR A 98 -2.68 -12.92 -1.82
C TYR A 98 -2.19 -11.53 -1.48
N PHE A 99 -1.10 -11.47 -0.74
CA PHE A 99 -0.48 -10.23 -0.30
C PHE A 99 1.03 -10.38 -0.41
N SER A 100 1.70 -9.27 -0.68
CA SER A 100 3.11 -9.10 -0.36
C SER A 100 3.29 -7.69 0.19
N TRP A 101 4.47 -7.40 0.75
CA TRP A 101 4.73 -6.05 1.21
C TRP A 101 4.76 -5.10 0.02
N SER A 102 5.48 -5.42 -1.05
CA SER A 102 5.63 -4.56 -2.24
C SER A 102 5.24 -5.28 -3.54
N PRO A 103 4.99 -4.55 -4.65
CA PRO A 103 4.63 -5.17 -5.94
C PRO A 103 5.79 -5.94 -6.59
N SER A 104 7.00 -5.87 -6.03
CA SER A 104 8.18 -6.64 -6.50
C SER A 104 7.88 -8.14 -6.56
N ASP A 105 7.26 -8.70 -5.52
CA ASP A 105 7.10 -10.17 -5.39
C ASP A 105 6.11 -10.72 -6.41
N LEU A 106 5.01 -10.00 -6.68
CA LEU A 106 4.09 -10.36 -7.75
C LEU A 106 4.76 -10.23 -9.11
N SER A 107 5.56 -9.18 -9.32
CA SER A 107 6.29 -8.99 -10.58
C SER A 107 7.28 -10.13 -10.81
N ARG A 108 8.06 -10.49 -9.79
CA ARG A 108 8.98 -11.64 -9.81
C ARG A 108 8.27 -12.95 -10.11
N LEU A 109 7.16 -13.22 -9.41
CA LEU A 109 6.31 -14.38 -9.67
C LEU A 109 5.89 -14.46 -11.14
N LYS A 110 5.47 -13.35 -11.75
CA LYS A 110 5.02 -13.33 -13.16
C LYS A 110 6.15 -13.63 -14.13
N ILE A 111 7.34 -13.08 -13.89
CA ILE A 111 8.50 -13.30 -14.76
C ILE A 111 8.98 -14.75 -14.66
N ASP A 112 9.23 -15.26 -13.45
CA ASP A 112 9.67 -16.66 -13.27
C ASP A 112 8.61 -17.65 -13.73
N ALA A 113 7.33 -17.38 -13.49
CA ALA A 113 6.27 -18.23 -13.98
C ALA A 113 6.24 -18.29 -15.52
N THR A 114 6.52 -17.18 -16.20
CA THR A 114 6.60 -17.15 -17.66
C THR A 114 7.82 -17.92 -18.15
N LYS A 115 8.97 -17.69 -17.51
CA LYS A 115 10.25 -18.34 -17.82
C LYS A 115 10.19 -19.87 -17.66
N HIS A 116 9.53 -20.34 -16.61
CA HIS A 116 9.40 -21.77 -16.29
C HIS A 116 8.08 -22.40 -16.79
N GLU A 117 7.44 -21.78 -17.77
CA GLU A 117 6.26 -22.32 -18.48
C GLU A 117 5.07 -22.68 -17.56
N ILE A 118 4.91 -21.97 -16.44
CA ILE A 118 3.75 -22.12 -15.56
C ILE A 118 2.51 -21.62 -16.32
N PRO A 119 1.38 -22.36 -16.28
CA PRO A 119 0.17 -21.93 -16.98
C PRO A 119 -0.27 -20.51 -16.58
N GLN A 120 -0.32 -19.61 -17.56
CA GLN A 120 -0.71 -18.21 -17.33
C GLN A 120 -2.09 -18.08 -16.65
N CYS A 121 -3.01 -19.01 -16.94
CA CYS A 121 -4.32 -19.03 -16.29
C CYS A 121 -4.25 -19.23 -14.76
N THR A 122 -3.16 -19.81 -14.24
CA THR A 122 -2.89 -19.95 -12.81
C THR A 122 -2.40 -18.61 -12.24
N ILE A 123 -1.43 -17.98 -12.90
CA ILE A 123 -0.88 -16.68 -12.48
C ILE A 123 -1.94 -15.58 -12.51
N SER A 124 -2.74 -15.51 -13.58
CA SER A 124 -3.85 -14.54 -13.66
C SER A 124 -4.89 -14.73 -12.56
N LYS A 125 -5.05 -15.94 -11.99
CA LYS A 125 -5.94 -16.15 -10.83
C LYS A 125 -5.34 -15.58 -9.55
N ILE A 126 -4.03 -15.69 -9.36
CA ILE A 126 -3.33 -15.11 -8.21
C ILE A 126 -3.35 -13.58 -8.33
N GLU A 127 -2.95 -13.04 -9.49
CA GLU A 127 -2.92 -11.59 -9.76
C GLU A 127 -4.29 -10.92 -9.52
N LYS A 128 -5.38 -11.51 -10.02
CA LYS A 128 -6.75 -11.00 -9.77
C LYS A 128 -7.15 -10.98 -8.29
N ARG A 129 -6.43 -11.69 -7.43
CA ARG A 129 -6.68 -11.81 -5.99
C ARG A 129 -5.57 -11.23 -5.13
N TYR A 130 -4.57 -10.63 -5.76
CA TYR A 130 -3.41 -10.05 -5.12
C TYR A 130 -3.70 -8.63 -4.61
N ILE A 131 -3.06 -8.27 -3.51
CA ILE A 131 -3.10 -6.97 -2.88
C ILE A 131 -1.66 -6.55 -2.56
N ASP A 132 -1.24 -5.41 -3.10
CA ASP A 132 -0.05 -4.68 -2.66
C ASP A 132 -0.37 -4.02 -1.32
N PHE A 133 0.16 -4.59 -0.23
CA PHE A 133 -0.20 -4.12 1.09
C PHE A 133 0.53 -2.83 1.49
N GLN A 134 1.77 -2.59 1.04
CA GLN A 134 2.47 -1.33 1.31
C GLN A 134 1.75 -0.15 0.66
N MET A 135 1.15 -0.32 -0.52
CA MET A 135 0.33 0.74 -1.12
C MET A 135 -0.87 1.11 -0.24
N ILE A 136 -1.61 0.13 0.27
CA ILE A 136 -2.73 0.38 1.20
C ILE A 136 -2.19 1.03 2.48
N PHE A 137 -1.10 0.51 3.02
CA PHE A 137 -0.50 1.01 4.25
C PHE A 137 -0.05 2.46 4.14
N LYS A 138 0.60 2.82 3.03
CA LYS A 138 0.98 4.19 2.69
C LYS A 138 -0.21 5.12 2.50
N GLN A 139 -1.32 4.64 1.98
CA GLN A 139 -2.51 5.48 1.82
C GLN A 139 -3.22 5.69 3.16
N ARG A 140 -3.22 4.68 4.03
CA ARG A 140 -4.09 4.64 5.21
C ARG A 140 -3.38 4.94 6.53
N VAL A 141 -2.05 4.85 6.60
CA VAL A 141 -1.32 4.85 7.86
C VAL A 141 -0.03 5.68 7.81
N SER A 142 0.87 5.44 6.85
CA SER A 142 2.25 5.96 6.90
C SER A 142 2.60 6.93 5.79
N LYS A 143 3.32 8.02 6.13
CA LYS A 143 3.79 9.00 5.15
C LYS A 143 4.87 8.41 4.22
N GLY A 144 4.44 7.84 3.09
CA GLY A 144 5.33 7.27 2.08
C GLY A 144 5.50 5.76 2.22
N ASN A 145 6.44 5.22 1.44
CA ASN A 145 6.79 3.80 1.53
C ASN A 145 7.69 3.63 2.76
N VAL A 146 7.34 2.68 3.62
CA VAL A 146 8.12 2.34 4.83
C VAL A 146 8.54 0.87 4.76
N SER A 147 9.60 0.50 5.46
CA SER A 147 10.01 -0.90 5.58
C SER A 147 9.00 -1.70 6.43
N VAL A 148 9.03 -3.03 6.33
CA VAL A 148 8.22 -3.91 7.21
C VAL A 148 8.54 -3.64 8.68
N ALA A 149 9.83 -3.45 9.02
CA ALA A 149 10.26 -3.15 10.38
C ALA A 149 9.73 -1.80 10.88
N ASP A 150 9.78 -0.75 10.06
CA ASP A 150 9.25 0.57 10.44
C ASP A 150 7.73 0.55 10.58
N ALA A 151 7.03 -0.17 9.69
CA ALA A 151 5.59 -0.35 9.78
C ALA A 151 5.17 -1.08 11.06
N LEU A 152 5.91 -2.10 11.49
CA LEU A 152 5.72 -2.74 12.79
C LEU A 152 5.95 -1.76 13.95
N ALA A 153 7.01 -0.95 13.87
CA ALA A 153 7.35 0.01 14.90
C ALA A 153 6.25 1.07 15.10
N LEU A 154 5.53 1.45 14.04
CA LEU A 154 4.35 2.33 14.15
C LEU A 154 3.24 1.74 15.03
N TYR A 155 3.10 0.41 15.09
CA TYR A 155 2.19 -0.29 16.00
C TYR A 155 2.82 -0.69 17.34
N GLY A 156 4.06 -0.25 17.62
CA GLY A 156 4.82 -0.66 18.80
C GLY A 156 5.27 -2.11 18.78
N LEU A 157 5.36 -2.72 17.60
CA LEU A 157 5.81 -4.09 17.41
C LEU A 157 7.28 -4.14 16.99
N GLN A 158 7.98 -5.20 17.40
CA GLN A 158 9.31 -5.54 16.89
C GLN A 158 9.20 -6.57 15.77
N PHE A 159 10.17 -6.58 14.87
CA PHE A 159 10.33 -7.60 13.84
C PHE A 159 10.65 -8.95 14.48
N ILE A 160 9.99 -10.01 14.05
CA ILE A 160 10.21 -11.38 14.54
C ILE A 160 10.97 -12.19 13.49
N GLY A 161 12.05 -12.84 13.90
CA GLY A 161 12.90 -13.65 13.01
C GLY A 161 13.99 -12.82 12.34
N GLU A 162 14.61 -13.42 11.33
CA GLU A 162 15.70 -12.82 10.56
C GLU A 162 15.12 -11.93 9.46
N LYS A 163 15.71 -10.74 9.27
CA LYS A 163 15.36 -9.84 8.15
C LYS A 163 15.92 -10.43 6.85
N HIS A 164 15.23 -10.21 5.72
CA HIS A 164 15.59 -10.78 4.42
C HIS A 164 15.54 -12.31 4.40
N HIS A 165 14.66 -12.84 5.26
CA HIS A 165 14.25 -14.22 5.22
C HIS A 165 12.77 -14.22 4.87
N PRO A 166 12.38 -14.73 3.69
CA PRO A 166 11.13 -14.34 3.06
C PRO A 166 9.90 -14.83 3.86
N MET A 167 10.01 -15.97 4.55
CA MET A 167 8.94 -16.45 5.42
C MET A 167 8.70 -15.51 6.62
N TYR A 168 9.77 -15.00 7.24
CA TYR A 168 9.66 -14.03 8.35
C TYR A 168 9.16 -12.68 7.85
N ASP A 169 9.59 -12.21 6.68
CA ASP A 169 9.07 -10.99 6.06
C ASP A 169 7.56 -11.11 5.75
N ALA A 170 7.13 -12.24 5.19
CA ALA A 170 5.71 -12.54 4.99
C ALA A 170 4.93 -12.62 6.32
N TYR A 171 5.51 -13.24 7.35
CA TYR A 171 4.90 -13.34 8.68
C TYR A 171 4.72 -11.97 9.34
N ASN A 172 5.75 -11.13 9.28
CA ASN A 172 5.69 -9.78 9.82
C ASN A 172 4.72 -8.89 9.02
N THR A 173 4.61 -9.09 7.71
CA THR A 173 3.59 -8.45 6.88
C THR A 173 2.17 -8.84 7.31
N LEU A 174 1.91 -10.13 7.57
CA LEU A 174 0.64 -10.60 8.15
C LEU A 174 0.38 -9.92 9.50
N ARG A 175 1.39 -9.81 10.37
CA ARG A 175 1.25 -9.14 11.68
C ARG A 175 0.83 -7.67 11.54
N ILE A 176 1.45 -6.93 10.63
CA ILE A 176 1.04 -5.55 10.33
C ILE A 176 -0.40 -5.53 9.82
N TYR A 177 -0.75 -6.43 8.90
CA TYR A 177 -2.10 -6.51 8.34
C TYR A 177 -3.16 -6.77 9.42
N LEU A 178 -2.90 -7.70 10.35
CA LEU A 178 -3.82 -7.99 11.45
C LEU A 178 -3.97 -6.81 12.41
N GLN A 179 -2.90 -6.06 12.71
CA GLN A 179 -3.02 -4.81 13.49
C GLN A 179 -3.84 -3.77 12.72
N PHE A 180 -3.54 -3.58 11.44
CA PHE A 180 -4.25 -2.64 10.58
C PHE A 180 -5.74 -2.97 10.48
N LEU A 181 -6.12 -4.24 10.43
CA LEU A 181 -7.51 -4.67 10.34
C LEU A 181 -8.24 -4.53 11.69
N ASN A 182 -7.61 -5.02 12.77
CA ASN A 182 -8.29 -5.18 14.06
C ASN A 182 -8.17 -3.97 14.98
N LYS A 183 -7.27 -3.01 14.69
CA LYS A 183 -7.08 -1.79 15.50
C LYS A 183 -7.27 -0.53 14.66
N PRO A 184 -8.46 -0.30 14.10
CA PRO A 184 -8.71 0.83 13.20
C PRO A 184 -8.43 2.18 13.85
N ILE A 185 -8.80 2.37 15.13
CA ILE A 185 -8.51 3.59 15.89
C ILE A 185 -7.00 3.83 15.97
N GLN A 186 -6.18 2.81 16.30
CA GLN A 186 -4.73 2.97 16.40
C GLN A 186 -4.12 3.43 15.08
N SER A 187 -4.55 2.85 13.96
CA SER A 187 -4.07 3.27 12.64
C SER A 187 -4.48 4.70 12.29
N ASP A 188 -5.70 5.11 12.65
CA ASP A 188 -6.17 6.47 12.40
C ASP A 188 -5.39 7.48 13.26
N LEU A 189 -5.05 7.13 14.51
CA LEU A 189 -4.16 7.95 15.35
C LEU A 189 -2.74 8.04 14.76
N ILE A 190 -2.18 6.94 14.26
CA ILE A 190 -0.89 6.95 13.56
C ILE A 190 -0.98 7.86 12.32
N MET A 191 -2.05 7.72 11.52
CA MET A 191 -2.30 8.54 10.34
C MET A 191 -2.39 10.03 10.71
N LEU A 192 -3.16 10.40 11.74
CA LEU A 192 -3.22 11.79 12.22
C LEU A 192 -1.82 12.33 12.55
N LYS A 193 -1.00 11.56 13.28
CA LYS A 193 0.38 11.94 13.62
C LYS A 193 1.29 12.07 12.39
N GLN A 194 1.09 11.23 11.38
CA GLN A 194 1.95 11.20 10.19
C GLN A 194 1.63 12.32 9.20
N TYR A 195 0.36 12.74 9.10
CA TYR A 195 -0.11 13.66 8.05
C TYR A 195 -0.65 15.00 8.53
N LEU A 196 -1.23 15.05 9.73
CA LEU A 196 -2.10 16.15 10.13
C LEU A 196 -1.59 16.91 11.34
N PHE A 197 -0.95 16.23 12.29
CA PHE A 197 -0.45 16.85 13.53
C PHE A 197 1.08 16.89 13.54
N GLU A 198 1.64 18.06 13.84
CA GLU A 198 3.09 18.28 13.99
C GLU A 198 3.60 17.82 15.37
N GLU A 199 2.68 17.66 16.33
CA GLU A 199 2.93 17.26 17.72
C GLU A 199 2.22 15.92 18.03
N GLU A 200 2.32 15.46 19.28
CA GLU A 200 1.58 14.27 19.72
C GLU A 200 0.06 14.43 19.56
N VAL A 201 -0.59 13.32 19.26
CA VAL A 201 -2.05 13.25 19.11
C VAL A 201 -2.67 13.26 20.51
N PRO A 202 -3.65 14.14 20.80
CA PRO A 202 -4.32 14.13 22.09
C PRO A 202 -4.93 12.76 22.40
N LEU A 203 -4.95 12.37 23.67
CA LEU A 203 -5.57 11.09 24.09
C LEU A 203 -7.10 11.17 24.13
N ASP A 204 -7.64 12.39 24.29
CA ASP A 204 -9.08 12.64 24.38
C ASP A 204 -9.70 12.79 22.98
N VAL A 205 -10.77 12.03 22.73
CA VAL A 205 -11.45 11.98 21.42
C VAL A 205 -12.07 13.33 21.04
N LYS A 206 -12.56 14.09 22.01
CA LYS A 206 -13.13 15.42 21.77
C LYS A 206 -12.02 16.39 21.34
N GLN A 207 -10.90 16.41 22.05
CA GLN A 207 -9.72 17.22 21.68
C GLN A 207 -9.14 16.83 20.32
N ILE A 208 -9.09 15.54 19.97
CA ILE A 208 -8.69 15.08 18.63
C ILE A 208 -9.58 15.72 17.56
N ASN A 209 -10.90 15.67 17.76
CA ASN A 209 -11.86 16.18 16.79
C ASN A 209 -11.86 17.71 16.71
N GLU A 210 -11.68 18.43 17.82
CA GLU A 210 -11.50 19.88 17.83
C GLU A 210 -10.26 20.28 17.03
N LYS A 211 -9.10 19.66 17.30
CA LYS A 211 -7.84 19.93 16.58
C LYS A 211 -7.94 19.59 15.09
N LEU A 212 -8.63 18.50 14.76
CA LEU A 212 -8.88 18.11 13.37
C LEU A 212 -9.80 19.12 12.66
N ASN A 213 -10.84 19.60 13.34
CA ASN A 213 -11.77 20.60 12.80
C ASN A 213 -11.04 21.90 12.46
N ASP A 214 -10.22 22.40 13.39
CA ASP A 214 -9.41 23.61 13.19
C ASP A 214 -8.48 23.45 11.98
N ARG A 215 -7.81 22.30 11.87
CA ARG A 215 -6.92 22.01 10.74
C ARG A 215 -7.67 21.92 9.41
N LEU A 216 -8.83 21.27 9.39
CA LEU A 216 -9.70 21.17 8.22
C LEU A 216 -10.15 22.55 7.73
N LYS A 217 -10.59 23.42 8.66
CA LYS A 217 -10.99 24.80 8.34
C LYS A 217 -9.83 25.62 7.80
N GLN A 218 -8.66 25.57 8.45
CA GLN A 218 -7.44 26.23 7.95
C GLN A 218 -7.05 25.76 6.54
N ASP A 219 -7.05 24.45 6.31
CA ASP A 219 -6.72 23.89 5.01
C ASP A 219 -7.79 24.24 3.96
N ALA A 220 -9.08 24.34 4.33
CA ALA A 220 -10.14 24.83 3.45
C ALA A 220 -9.95 26.29 3.07
N MET A 221 -9.54 27.15 4.01
CA MET A 221 -9.17 28.54 3.71
C MET A 221 -7.98 28.58 2.75
N LEU A 222 -6.91 27.81 2.99
CA LEU A 222 -5.73 27.75 2.11
C LEU A 222 -6.06 27.26 0.70
N VAL A 223 -7.01 26.32 0.57
CA VAL A 223 -7.49 25.86 -0.73
C VAL A 223 -8.33 26.95 -1.41
N THR A 224 -9.14 27.69 -0.67
CA THR A 224 -10.13 28.65 -1.21
C THR A 224 -9.57 30.03 -1.52
N GLU A 225 -8.69 30.58 -0.69
CA GLU A 225 -8.09 31.91 -0.89
C GLU A 225 -7.47 32.16 -2.27
N PRO A 226 -6.69 31.23 -2.85
CA PRO A 226 -6.12 31.44 -4.18
C PRO A 226 -7.14 31.23 -5.31
N LEU A 227 -8.35 30.71 -5.02
CA LEU A 227 -9.35 30.34 -6.01
C LEU A 227 -10.00 31.56 -6.68
N ARG A 228 -9.97 31.54 -8.01
CA ARG A 228 -10.67 32.48 -8.88
C ARG A 228 -11.68 31.71 -9.71
N GLU A 229 -12.76 32.36 -10.12
CA GLU A 229 -13.76 31.71 -10.97
C GLU A 229 -13.20 31.35 -12.34
N VAL A 230 -12.21 32.10 -12.84
CA VAL A 230 -11.63 31.90 -14.17
C VAL A 230 -10.11 31.76 -14.10
N TYR A 231 -9.59 30.72 -14.76
CA TYR A 231 -8.15 30.49 -14.91
C TYR A 231 -7.74 30.24 -16.34
N ARG A 232 -6.48 30.59 -16.68
CA ARG A 232 -5.81 30.00 -17.84
C ARG A 232 -5.46 28.55 -17.53
N MET A 233 -5.69 27.63 -18.46
CA MET A 233 -5.40 26.19 -18.27
C MET A 233 -3.96 25.91 -17.79
N ARG A 234 -2.98 26.65 -18.32
CA ARG A 234 -1.57 26.54 -17.91
C ARG A 234 -1.30 26.87 -16.43
N ASN A 235 -2.17 27.67 -15.81
CA ASN A 235 -2.07 28.07 -14.41
C ASN A 235 -2.77 27.08 -13.48
N VAL A 236 -3.78 26.34 -13.95
CA VAL A 236 -4.49 25.31 -13.17
C VAL A 236 -3.51 24.20 -12.73
N LYS A 237 -2.57 23.84 -13.61
CA LYS A 237 -1.48 22.90 -13.26
C LYS A 237 -0.68 23.32 -12.03
N LYS A 238 -0.53 24.64 -11.80
CA LYS A 238 0.24 25.17 -10.65
C LYS A 238 -0.52 25.05 -9.32
N ILE A 239 -1.85 25.03 -9.34
CA ILE A 239 -2.69 24.92 -8.14
C ILE A 239 -3.12 23.48 -7.85
N LYS A 240 -3.27 22.63 -8.88
CA LYS A 240 -3.70 21.22 -8.74
C LYS A 240 -2.78 20.41 -7.80
N LYS A 241 -1.46 20.57 -7.92
CA LYS A 241 -0.49 19.80 -7.12
C LYS A 241 -0.46 20.21 -5.64
N PRO A 242 -0.45 21.52 -5.29
CA PRO A 242 -0.66 21.97 -3.91
C PRO A 242 -1.98 21.49 -3.30
N ILE A 243 -3.11 21.67 -4.00
CA ILE A 243 -4.43 21.27 -3.50
C ILE A 243 -4.48 19.75 -3.25
N ARG A 244 -3.98 18.94 -4.19
CA ARG A 244 -3.86 17.49 -4.03
C ARG A 244 -3.17 17.11 -2.72
N ARG A 245 -2.02 17.72 -2.42
CA ARG A 245 -1.25 17.43 -1.19
C ARG A 245 -2.00 17.79 0.09
N ILE A 246 -2.86 18.81 0.03
CA ILE A 246 -3.71 19.20 1.16
C ILE A 246 -4.89 18.23 1.31
N VAL A 247 -5.48 17.78 0.20
CA VAL A 247 -6.74 17.03 0.22
C VAL A 247 -6.55 15.52 0.39
N GLU A 248 -5.53 14.92 -0.22
CA GLU A 248 -5.33 13.45 -0.19
C GLU A 248 -5.26 12.88 1.23
N LYS A 249 -4.72 13.64 2.20
CA LYS A 249 -4.65 13.21 3.61
C LYS A 249 -6.02 13.09 4.28
N TYR A 250 -7.06 13.73 3.74
CA TYR A 250 -8.42 13.71 4.29
C TYR A 250 -9.28 12.56 3.76
N GLU A 251 -8.81 11.79 2.78
CA GLU A 251 -9.53 10.58 2.30
C GLU A 251 -9.73 9.56 3.43
N ASN A 252 -8.81 9.49 4.40
CA ASN A 252 -8.94 8.61 5.57
C ASN A 252 -9.96 9.14 6.57
N VAL A 253 -10.03 10.46 6.74
CA VAL A 253 -11.06 11.10 7.59
C VAL A 253 -12.44 10.84 6.99
N LEU A 254 -12.58 10.98 5.67
CA LEU A 254 -13.83 10.70 4.96
C LEU A 254 -14.25 9.22 5.08
N LEU A 255 -13.29 8.29 4.98
CA LEU A 255 -13.57 6.85 5.15
C LEU A 255 -14.06 6.53 6.58
N ASN A 256 -13.52 7.22 7.59
CA ASN A 256 -13.84 7.08 9.01
C ASN A 256 -13.99 5.63 9.49
N ARG A 257 -13.08 4.75 9.09
CA ARG A 257 -13.21 3.29 9.33
C ARG A 257 -13.28 2.92 10.81
N SER A 258 -12.71 3.75 11.67
CA SER A 258 -12.68 3.55 13.12
C SER A 258 -13.90 4.12 13.84
N GLY A 259 -14.67 5.00 13.19
CA GLY A 259 -15.69 5.82 13.84
C GLY A 259 -15.12 6.93 14.73
N LEU A 260 -13.81 7.20 14.68
CA LEU A 260 -13.15 8.19 15.54
C LEU A 260 -13.56 9.64 15.22
N PHE A 261 -13.90 9.93 13.96
CA PHE A 261 -14.17 11.29 13.51
C PHE A 261 -15.65 11.63 13.61
N THR A 262 -15.97 12.84 14.08
CA THR A 262 -17.33 13.36 14.16
C THR A 262 -17.95 13.54 12.78
N GLU A 263 -19.28 13.52 12.70
CA GLU A 263 -20.01 13.77 11.45
C GLU A 263 -19.63 15.12 10.82
N GLU A 264 -19.39 16.14 11.64
CA GLU A 264 -18.91 17.45 11.17
C GLU A 264 -17.56 17.34 10.47
N ASN A 265 -16.57 16.69 11.09
CA ASN A 265 -15.24 16.55 10.49
C ASN A 265 -15.27 15.71 9.20
N VAL A 266 -16.08 14.65 9.18
CA VAL A 266 -16.30 13.85 7.97
C VAL A 266 -16.94 14.68 6.86
N LEU A 267 -17.93 15.51 7.18
CA LEU A 267 -18.60 16.39 6.22
C LEU A 267 -17.63 17.42 5.61
N ILE A 268 -16.82 18.08 6.45
CA ILE A 268 -15.84 19.08 6.00
C ILE A 268 -14.76 18.42 5.13
N ALA A 269 -14.23 17.27 5.55
CA ALA A 269 -13.31 16.47 4.75
C ALA A 269 -13.93 16.07 3.41
N GLY A 270 -15.20 15.68 3.40
CA GLY A 270 -15.97 15.37 2.20
C GLY A 270 -16.04 16.54 1.23
N HIS A 271 -16.32 17.76 1.69
CA HIS A 271 -16.32 18.95 0.82
C HIS A 271 -14.94 19.21 0.17
N LEU A 272 -13.85 19.03 0.92
CA LEU A 272 -12.49 19.19 0.38
C LEU A 272 -12.15 18.14 -0.68
N VAL A 273 -12.48 16.88 -0.40
CA VAL A 273 -12.23 15.75 -1.32
C VAL A 273 -13.07 15.88 -2.58
N SER A 274 -14.37 16.14 -2.45
CA SER A 274 -15.26 16.35 -3.59
C SER A 274 -14.82 17.53 -4.45
N PHE A 275 -14.46 18.67 -3.84
CA PHE A 275 -13.92 19.81 -4.58
C PHE A 275 -12.70 19.43 -5.42
N TYR A 276 -11.76 18.64 -4.86
CA TYR A 276 -10.59 18.22 -5.61
C TYR A 276 -10.94 17.31 -6.78
N HIS A 277 -11.88 16.38 -6.60
CA HIS A 277 -12.36 15.53 -7.69
C HIS A 277 -13.06 16.32 -8.79
N ASP A 278 -13.92 17.26 -8.43
CA ASP A 278 -14.61 18.13 -9.39
C ASP A 278 -13.59 18.99 -10.15
N LEU A 279 -12.60 19.56 -9.46
CA LEU A 279 -11.47 20.27 -10.07
C LEU A 279 -10.74 19.41 -11.11
N LEU A 280 -10.53 18.12 -10.84
CA LEU A 280 -9.90 17.19 -11.78
C LEU A 280 -10.78 16.95 -13.00
N LEU A 281 -12.06 16.65 -12.79
CA LEU A 281 -13.02 16.39 -13.86
C LEU A 281 -13.18 17.60 -14.78
N THR A 282 -13.42 18.79 -14.21
CA THR A 282 -13.56 20.02 -15.00
C THR A 282 -12.27 20.33 -15.76
N TYR A 283 -11.09 20.09 -15.16
CA TYR A 283 -9.81 20.26 -15.85
C TYR A 283 -9.66 19.30 -17.03
N GLU A 284 -10.01 18.02 -16.86
CA GLU A 284 -9.91 17.01 -17.91
C GLU A 284 -10.87 17.31 -19.05
N GLU A 285 -12.12 17.67 -18.76
CA GLU A 285 -13.11 18.08 -19.74
C GLU A 285 -12.61 19.26 -20.59
N HIS A 286 -12.19 20.35 -19.96
CA HIS A 286 -11.66 21.51 -20.69
C HIS A 286 -10.39 21.20 -21.47
N TYR A 287 -9.54 20.31 -20.94
CA TYR A 287 -8.33 19.86 -21.64
C TYR A 287 -8.68 19.08 -22.91
N CYS A 288 -9.67 18.18 -22.85
CA CYS A 288 -10.16 17.42 -24.01
C CYS A 288 -10.72 18.33 -25.12
N TYR A 289 -11.37 19.43 -24.76
CA TYR A 289 -11.88 20.42 -25.73
C TYR A 289 -10.85 21.48 -26.15
N SER A 290 -9.57 21.33 -25.78
CA SER A 290 -8.50 22.29 -26.11
C SER A 290 -8.79 23.73 -25.65
N SER A 291 -9.57 23.88 -24.58
CA SER A 291 -9.92 25.18 -24.02
C SER A 291 -8.67 25.92 -23.52
N LYS A 292 -8.63 27.24 -23.71
CA LYS A 292 -7.52 28.09 -23.20
C LYS A 292 -7.74 28.51 -21.74
N THR A 293 -9.01 28.53 -21.33
CA THR A 293 -9.48 28.94 -20.01
C THR A 293 -10.37 27.85 -19.43
N ILE A 294 -10.37 27.74 -18.10
CA ILE A 294 -11.34 26.99 -17.32
C ILE A 294 -12.18 27.97 -16.52
N ILE A 295 -13.46 27.66 -16.39
CA ILE A 295 -14.38 28.38 -15.50
C ILE A 295 -14.79 27.36 -14.44
N PHE A 296 -14.59 27.71 -13.17
CA PHE A 296 -15.08 26.89 -12.07
C PHE A 296 -16.50 27.31 -11.74
N ASP A 297 -17.37 26.33 -11.61
CA ASP A 297 -18.75 26.53 -11.23
C ASP A 297 -18.83 27.10 -9.80
N GLU A 298 -19.73 28.06 -9.57
CA GLU A 298 -19.96 28.62 -8.24
C GLU A 298 -20.40 27.54 -7.23
N TYR A 299 -21.17 26.53 -7.67
CA TYR A 299 -21.58 25.39 -6.85
C TYR A 299 -20.40 24.53 -6.39
N MET A 300 -19.33 24.45 -7.18
CA MET A 300 -18.09 23.77 -6.78
C MET A 300 -17.38 24.52 -5.63
N LEU A 301 -17.46 25.85 -5.63
CA LEU A 301 -16.73 26.70 -4.68
C LEU A 301 -17.54 27.01 -3.41
N GLN A 302 -18.88 27.00 -3.47
CA GLN A 302 -19.74 27.38 -2.37
C GLN A 302 -19.51 26.58 -1.07
N PRO A 303 -19.42 25.24 -1.09
CA PRO A 303 -19.21 24.46 0.13
C PRO A 303 -17.93 24.86 0.86
N LEU A 304 -16.85 25.12 0.12
CA LEU A 304 -15.58 25.55 0.70
C LEU A 304 -15.60 27.00 1.18
N LYS A 305 -16.24 27.92 0.43
CA LYS A 305 -16.43 29.31 0.86
C LYS A 305 -17.22 29.36 2.18
N GLN A 306 -18.29 28.58 2.32
CA GLN A 306 -19.08 28.54 3.56
C GLN A 306 -18.29 28.05 4.77
N LEU A 307 -17.29 27.19 4.55
CA LEU A 307 -16.38 26.70 5.59
C LEU A 307 -15.29 27.71 5.96
N ALA A 308 -14.85 28.53 5.00
CA ALA A 308 -13.81 29.54 5.22
C ALA A 308 -14.29 30.80 5.97
N PHE A 309 -15.61 31.03 6.02
CA PHE A 309 -16.23 32.23 6.63
C PHE A 309 -17.05 31.94 7.90
N LYS A 310 -16.95 30.72 8.46
CA LYS A 310 -17.57 30.30 9.73
C LYS A 310 -16.50 29.87 10.73
#